data_AF-A0A3L9L2G4-F1
#
_entry.id   AF-A0A3L9L2G4-F1
#
_cell.length_a   1.000
_cell.length_b   1.000
_cell.length_c   1.000
_cell.angle_alpha   90.00
_cell.angle_beta   90.00
_cell.angle_gamma   90.00
#
_symmetry.space_group_name_H-M   'P 1'
#
loop_
_entity.id
_entity.type
_entity.pdbx_description
1 polymer ?
#
loop_
_entity_poly.entity_id
_entity_poly.type
_entity_poly.pdbx_seq_one_letter_code
_entity_poly.pdbx_strand_id
1 'polypeptide(L)'
;MSEQPRDPQDGADSSGSGAPVPRPGAPAPASTDPGARAADAPEHSQDAVPGGARRTAELAQRLSTVRRRILDAAAERPEDRAHDGALPALVVVTKFFPAQDVLRLRELGVRAVGENKDQEAGPKAREVAQALAAQQPPVSAPVWHFVGQLQSNKAKHVVRYASWVHSVDRASLVTALGRAVRTHRDAAASGDVAAGPCAAEDLTCLVQVNLDPEASREDARGGAHPDTVPGLAREIAETEGLRLGGVMAVAPREGDPREAFERLWAISQQVRGEHPEATAVSAGMSGDLEAAVAAGATHVRIGSDVLGPRPAVR
;
A
#
# COMPACT_ATOMS: atom_id res chain seq x y z
N MET A 1 55.51 18.01 59.94
CA MET A 1 54.25 18.63 59.48
C MET A 1 53.52 17.57 58.67
N SER A 2 53.14 16.45 59.30
CA SER A 2 51.96 16.26 60.16
C SER A 2 50.67 16.24 59.34
N GLU A 3 49.87 15.18 59.29
CA GLU A 3 50.05 13.76 59.58
C GLU A 3 48.74 13.08 59.13
N GLN A 4 48.80 11.94 58.44
CA GLN A 4 47.69 10.98 58.34
C GLN A 4 47.45 10.32 59.72
N PRO A 5 46.29 9.69 59.97
CA PRO A 5 46.18 8.22 59.80
C PRO A 5 44.73 7.74 59.52
N ARG A 6 44.35 6.49 59.24
CA ARG A 6 44.94 5.19 58.88
C ARG A 6 43.71 4.30 58.55
N ASP A 7 43.86 3.37 57.62
CA ASP A 7 43.13 2.10 57.48
C ASP A 7 43.43 1.17 58.71
N PRO A 8 43.16 -0.15 58.77
CA PRO A 8 42.17 -1.05 58.15
C PRO A 8 41.56 -2.02 59.21
N GLN A 9 40.78 -3.03 58.79
CA GLN A 9 40.88 -4.47 59.17
C GLN A 9 39.64 -5.20 58.60
N ASP A 10 39.70 -6.12 57.65
CA ASP A 10 40.47 -7.37 57.46
C ASP A 10 40.17 -8.48 58.48
N GLY A 11 39.85 -9.66 57.91
CA GLY A 11 40.00 -10.97 58.54
C GLY A 11 38.74 -11.55 59.20
N ALA A 12 38.42 -12.83 59.06
CA ALA A 12 39.14 -13.92 58.40
C ALA A 12 38.23 -15.16 58.33
N ASP A 13 38.54 -16.04 57.37
CA ASP A 13 38.76 -17.49 57.52
C ASP A 13 37.68 -18.37 58.17
N SER A 14 37.48 -19.62 57.82
CA SER A 14 38.09 -20.62 56.92
C SER A 14 37.11 -21.82 57.00
N SER A 15 37.07 -22.84 56.16
CA SER A 15 38.11 -23.81 55.80
C SER A 15 37.36 -24.84 54.93
N GLY A 16 37.86 -25.22 53.75
CA GLY A 16 38.68 -26.42 53.59
C GLY A 16 37.80 -27.62 53.19
N SER A 17 37.82 -28.10 51.95
CA SER A 17 38.87 -28.92 51.31
C SER A 17 38.41 -30.38 51.22
N GLY A 18 38.53 -30.99 50.03
CA GLY A 18 38.63 -32.44 49.90
C GLY A 18 37.77 -33.11 48.82
N ALA A 19 38.29 -33.21 47.60
CA ALA A 19 38.09 -34.39 46.74
C ALA A 19 38.98 -35.56 47.28
N PRO A 20 38.90 -36.85 46.85
CA PRO A 20 38.34 -37.38 45.60
C PRO A 20 37.59 -38.76 45.66
N VAL A 21 37.15 -39.16 44.45
CA VAL A 21 36.50 -40.38 43.89
C VAL A 21 37.14 -41.74 44.33
N PRO A 22 36.41 -42.88 44.42
CA PRO A 22 36.27 -43.83 43.28
C PRO A 22 34.93 -44.62 43.14
N ARG A 23 34.64 -45.03 41.89
CA ARG A 23 33.68 -46.07 41.41
C ARG A 23 34.07 -47.49 41.93
N PRO A 24 33.26 -48.59 41.89
CA PRO A 24 32.67 -49.21 40.67
C PRO A 24 31.39 -50.09 40.83
N GLY A 25 30.86 -50.59 39.71
CA GLY A 25 30.01 -51.80 39.68
C GLY A 25 28.95 -51.86 38.57
N ALA A 26 29.23 -52.61 37.49
CA ALA A 26 28.23 -53.23 36.60
C ALA A 26 28.03 -54.70 37.05
N PRO A 27 26.94 -55.42 36.69
CA PRO A 27 26.86 -56.04 35.34
C PRO A 27 25.43 -56.24 34.75
N ALA A 28 25.38 -56.59 33.45
CA ALA A 28 24.25 -57.20 32.70
C ALA A 28 24.29 -58.77 32.85
N PRO A 29 23.53 -59.69 32.16
CA PRO A 29 22.73 -59.55 30.90
C PRO A 29 21.45 -60.45 30.68
N ALA A 30 20.81 -60.25 29.51
CA ALA A 30 20.11 -61.17 28.55
C ALA A 30 18.79 -61.94 28.87
N SER A 31 17.74 -61.80 28.03
CA SER A 31 17.36 -62.68 26.87
C SER A 31 15.86 -62.65 26.43
N THR A 32 15.58 -62.46 25.11
CA THR A 32 14.55 -63.08 24.18
C THR A 32 13.04 -63.13 24.56
N ASP A 33 11.98 -62.90 23.74
CA ASP A 33 11.66 -62.73 22.28
C ASP A 33 10.16 -62.19 22.14
N PRO A 34 9.40 -62.26 21.01
CA PRO A 34 9.03 -61.18 20.06
C PRO A 34 7.54 -60.73 20.06
N GLY A 35 7.23 -59.58 19.41
CA GLY A 35 5.84 -59.24 19.04
C GLY A 35 5.55 -57.81 18.54
N ALA A 36 5.54 -57.64 17.21
CA ALA A 36 4.69 -56.75 16.39
C ALA A 36 4.31 -55.32 16.86
N ARG A 37 4.74 -54.30 16.12
CA ARG A 37 3.93 -53.48 15.17
C ARG A 37 4.71 -52.23 14.74
N ALA A 38 4.79 -52.02 13.42
CA ALA A 38 5.32 -50.81 12.82
C ALA A 38 4.48 -49.59 13.25
N ALA A 39 5.16 -48.50 13.62
CA ALA A 39 4.57 -47.18 13.73
C ALA A 39 5.54 -46.16 13.13
N ASP A 40 5.02 -45.44 12.14
CA ASP A 40 5.68 -44.46 11.28
C ASP A 40 6.51 -43.42 12.03
N ALA A 41 7.66 -43.09 11.43
CA ALA A 41 8.31 -41.80 11.63
C ALA A 41 7.52 -40.71 10.88
N PRO A 42 7.34 -39.50 11.43
CA PRO A 42 6.66 -38.44 10.71
C PRO A 42 7.61 -37.87 9.64
N GLU A 43 7.38 -38.25 8.39
CA GLU A 43 7.88 -37.52 7.23
C GLU A 43 7.37 -36.07 7.29
N HIS A 44 8.30 -35.13 7.13
CA HIS A 44 7.99 -33.72 6.97
C HIS A 44 7.15 -33.54 5.70
N SER A 45 5.86 -33.24 5.86
CA SER A 45 4.97 -32.92 4.75
C SER A 45 5.36 -31.59 4.12
N GLN A 46 6.15 -31.68 3.05
CA GLN A 46 6.31 -30.64 2.05
C GLN A 46 5.05 -30.55 1.18
N ASP A 47 3.90 -30.17 1.74
CA ASP A 47 2.68 -29.92 0.98
C ASP A 47 2.41 -28.41 0.88
N ALA A 48 3.29 -27.71 0.15
CA ALA A 48 2.99 -26.39 -0.35
C ALA A 48 2.12 -26.51 -1.62
N VAL A 49 0.89 -26.01 -1.55
CA VAL A 49 -0.11 -26.04 -2.63
C VAL A 49 0.48 -25.48 -3.96
N PRO A 50 0.60 -26.28 -5.03
CA PRO A 50 1.30 -25.90 -6.27
C PRO A 50 0.75 -24.64 -6.97
N GLY A 51 -0.53 -24.34 -6.78
CA GLY A 51 -1.19 -23.18 -7.39
C GLY A 51 -0.74 -21.83 -6.81
N GLY A 52 -0.36 -21.78 -5.53
CA GLY A 52 0.06 -20.54 -4.87
C GLY A 52 1.42 -20.04 -5.35
N ALA A 53 2.39 -20.95 -5.46
CA ALA A 53 3.73 -20.63 -5.98
C ALA A 53 3.67 -20.18 -7.45
N ARG A 54 2.88 -20.89 -8.27
CA ARG A 54 2.66 -20.52 -9.68
C ARG A 54 2.08 -19.11 -9.83
N ARG A 55 1.02 -18.78 -9.09
CA ARG A 55 0.41 -17.44 -9.15
C ARG A 55 1.40 -16.35 -8.75
N THR A 56 2.21 -16.59 -7.72
CA THR A 56 3.24 -15.63 -7.29
C THR A 56 4.29 -15.39 -8.36
N ALA A 57 4.77 -16.45 -9.02
CA ALA A 57 5.72 -16.34 -10.14
C ALA A 57 5.13 -15.57 -11.34
N GLU A 58 3.87 -15.82 -11.68
CA GLU A 58 3.17 -15.08 -12.74
C GLU A 58 3.07 -13.58 -12.43
N LEU A 59 2.71 -13.22 -11.19
CA LEU A 59 2.67 -11.83 -10.73
C LEU A 59 4.05 -11.19 -10.74
N ALA A 60 5.09 -11.91 -10.33
CA ALA A 60 6.47 -11.42 -10.31
C ALA A 60 6.96 -11.08 -11.72
N GLN A 61 6.73 -11.97 -12.70
CA GLN A 61 7.10 -11.74 -14.09
C GLN A 61 6.41 -10.52 -14.67
N ARG A 62 5.08 -10.44 -14.49
CA ARG A 62 4.25 -9.31 -14.96
C ARG A 62 4.66 -7.98 -14.33
N LEU A 63 4.89 -7.98 -13.02
CA LEU A 63 5.35 -6.80 -12.29
C LEU A 63 6.72 -6.34 -12.77
N SER A 64 7.65 -7.26 -13.06
CA SER A 64 8.96 -6.93 -13.63
C SER A 64 8.82 -6.26 -14.99
N THR A 65 7.91 -6.73 -15.86
CA THR A 65 7.64 -6.09 -17.15
C THR A 65 7.12 -4.67 -16.99
N VAL A 66 6.13 -4.47 -16.10
CA VAL A 66 5.58 -3.12 -15.84
C VAL A 66 6.63 -2.19 -15.25
N ARG A 67 7.44 -2.64 -14.28
CA ARG A 67 8.53 -1.83 -13.70
C ARG A 67 9.56 -1.41 -14.76
N ARG A 68 9.87 -2.29 -15.70
CA ARG A 68 10.76 -1.97 -16.83
C ARG A 68 10.16 -0.89 -17.74
N ARG A 69 8.89 -1.03 -18.12
CA ARG A 69 8.17 0.00 -18.90
C ARG A 69 8.19 1.36 -18.22
N ILE A 70 7.99 1.41 -16.89
CA ILE A 70 8.10 2.64 -16.11
C ILE A 70 9.51 3.22 -16.19
N LEU A 71 10.54 2.39 -16.01
CA LEU A 71 11.94 2.82 -16.06
C LEU A 71 12.30 3.38 -17.43
N ASP A 72 11.96 2.66 -18.50
CA ASP A 72 12.26 3.03 -19.88
C ASP A 72 11.57 4.35 -20.25
N ALA A 73 10.25 4.46 -19.98
CA ALA A 73 9.52 5.69 -20.22
C ALA A 73 10.01 6.87 -19.35
N ALA A 74 10.47 6.57 -18.12
CA ALA A 74 11.00 7.57 -17.22
C ALA A 74 12.33 8.16 -17.68
N ALA A 75 13.14 7.39 -18.43
CA ALA A 75 14.40 7.83 -19.00
C ALA A 75 14.23 8.81 -20.17
N GLU A 76 13.06 8.79 -20.82
CA GLU A 76 12.72 9.67 -21.95
C GLU A 76 11.99 10.95 -21.50
N ARG A 77 11.83 11.18 -20.18
CA ARG A 77 11.10 12.34 -19.66
C ARG A 77 11.86 13.64 -19.87
N PRO A 78 11.16 14.74 -20.24
CA PRO A 78 11.71 16.09 -20.16
C PRO A 78 12.19 16.44 -18.74
N GLU A 79 13.25 17.25 -18.64
CA GLU A 79 13.90 17.61 -17.38
C GLU A 79 12.95 18.31 -16.39
N ASP A 80 12.07 19.18 -16.89
CA ASP A 80 11.05 19.88 -16.10
C ASP A 80 9.96 18.94 -15.52
N ARG A 81 9.96 17.68 -15.95
CA ARG A 81 9.02 16.61 -15.55
C ARG A 81 9.73 15.39 -14.93
N ALA A 82 11.04 15.49 -14.73
CA ALA A 82 11.87 14.38 -14.28
C ALA A 82 11.70 14.09 -12.77
N HIS A 83 11.16 15.03 -11.99
CA HIS A 83 10.97 14.92 -10.53
C HIS A 83 12.26 14.49 -9.83
N ASP A 84 13.38 15.17 -10.12
CA ASP A 84 14.72 14.85 -9.62
C ASP A 84 15.15 13.38 -9.89
N GLY A 85 14.66 12.81 -10.99
CA GLY A 85 14.92 11.43 -11.38
C GLY A 85 14.04 10.39 -10.67
N ALA A 86 13.13 10.80 -9.79
CA ALA A 86 12.23 9.88 -9.10
C ALA A 86 11.31 9.17 -10.10
N LEU A 87 11.17 7.84 -9.92
CA LEU A 87 10.23 7.05 -10.71
C LEU A 87 8.79 7.26 -10.22
N PRO A 88 7.80 7.23 -11.12
CA PRO A 88 6.39 7.23 -10.74
C PRO A 88 6.05 6.09 -9.78
N ALA A 89 5.24 6.38 -8.76
CA ALA A 89 4.69 5.37 -7.87
C ALA A 89 3.74 4.43 -8.64
N LEU A 90 4.03 3.13 -8.60
CA LEU A 90 3.15 2.11 -9.16
C LEU A 90 2.03 1.78 -8.18
N VAL A 91 0.81 2.17 -8.52
CA VAL A 91 -0.42 1.77 -7.82
C VAL A 91 -1.02 0.56 -8.55
N VAL A 92 -0.91 -0.62 -7.95
CA VAL A 92 -1.48 -1.85 -8.56
C VAL A 92 -2.98 -1.90 -8.31
N VAL A 93 -3.78 -1.85 -9.37
CA VAL A 93 -5.25 -1.83 -9.27
C VAL A 93 -5.78 -3.25 -9.12
N THR A 94 -6.28 -3.59 -7.93
CA THR A 94 -6.58 -4.96 -7.49
C THR A 94 -8.05 -5.37 -7.56
N LYS A 95 -8.89 -4.52 -8.16
CA LYS A 95 -10.32 -4.81 -8.37
C LYS A 95 -10.56 -6.13 -9.11
N PHE A 96 -11.57 -6.88 -8.70
CA PHE A 96 -11.92 -8.23 -9.11
C PHE A 96 -10.96 -9.34 -8.68
N PHE A 97 -9.84 -9.04 -8.01
CA PHE A 97 -8.87 -10.04 -7.55
C PHE A 97 -8.94 -10.20 -6.03
N PRO A 98 -8.68 -11.40 -5.49
CA PRO A 98 -8.86 -11.67 -4.07
C PRO A 98 -7.73 -11.07 -3.21
N ALA A 99 -7.94 -10.95 -1.90
CA ALA A 99 -6.95 -10.42 -0.95
C ALA A 99 -5.59 -11.15 -1.00
N GLN A 100 -5.61 -12.45 -1.32
CA GLN A 100 -4.39 -13.26 -1.45
C GLN A 100 -3.45 -12.74 -2.55
N ASP A 101 -3.98 -12.14 -3.62
CA ASP A 101 -3.13 -11.52 -4.65
C ASP A 101 -2.50 -10.22 -4.14
N VAL A 102 -3.19 -9.47 -3.27
CA VAL A 102 -2.59 -8.29 -2.59
C VAL A 102 -1.43 -8.73 -1.69
N LEU A 103 -1.59 -9.82 -0.93
CA LEU A 103 -0.53 -10.38 -0.08
C LEU A 103 0.69 -10.80 -0.89
N ARG A 104 0.49 -11.52 -2.01
CA ARG A 104 1.59 -11.87 -2.94
C ARG A 104 2.28 -10.62 -3.49
N LEU A 105 1.52 -9.61 -3.89
CA LEU A 105 2.08 -8.34 -4.39
C LEU A 105 2.91 -7.63 -3.30
N ARG A 106 2.50 -7.69 -2.04
CA ARG A 106 3.28 -7.17 -0.90
C ARG A 106 4.61 -7.88 -0.74
N GLU A 107 4.63 -9.20 -0.83
CA GLU A 107 5.86 -10.01 -0.82
C GLU A 107 6.79 -9.64 -1.99
N LEU A 108 6.22 -9.31 -3.15
CA LEU A 108 6.94 -8.83 -4.34
C LEU A 108 7.33 -7.34 -4.29
N GLY A 109 7.15 -6.70 -3.14
CA GLY A 109 7.57 -5.33 -2.87
C GLY A 109 6.62 -4.23 -3.37
N VAL A 110 5.39 -4.55 -3.78
CA VAL A 110 4.40 -3.53 -4.15
C VAL A 110 4.02 -2.71 -2.92
N ARG A 111 4.15 -1.39 -3.01
CA ARG A 111 3.89 -0.47 -1.89
C ARG A 111 2.48 0.10 -1.83
N ALA A 112 1.86 0.28 -2.99
CA ALA A 112 0.55 0.90 -3.14
C ALA A 112 -0.40 0.00 -3.94
N VAL A 113 -1.64 -0.11 -3.49
CA VAL A 113 -2.72 -0.82 -4.20
C VAL A 113 -3.94 0.07 -4.37
N GLY A 114 -4.67 -0.13 -5.46
CA GLY A 114 -5.80 0.69 -5.87
C GLY A 114 -7.09 -0.11 -5.98
N GLU A 115 -8.19 0.44 -5.47
CA GLU A 115 -9.53 -0.14 -5.61
C GLU A 115 -10.54 0.85 -6.17
N ASN A 116 -11.56 0.31 -6.87
CA ASN A 116 -12.58 1.13 -7.53
C ASN A 116 -13.94 1.13 -6.80
N LYS A 117 -14.18 0.16 -5.91
CA LYS A 117 -15.48 -0.04 -5.25
C LYS A 117 -15.27 -0.35 -3.78
N ASP A 118 -15.94 0.43 -2.92
CA ASP A 118 -15.87 0.28 -1.45
C ASP A 118 -16.29 -1.12 -0.98
N GLN A 119 -17.31 -1.71 -1.62
CA GLN A 119 -17.84 -3.03 -1.29
C GLN A 119 -16.80 -4.15 -1.40
N GLU A 120 -15.81 -3.97 -2.29
CA GLU A 120 -14.71 -4.91 -2.48
C GLU A 120 -13.50 -4.50 -1.63
N ALA A 121 -13.19 -3.20 -1.60
CA ALA A 121 -11.99 -2.66 -0.98
C ALA A 121 -11.95 -2.82 0.53
N GLY A 122 -13.03 -2.47 1.24
CA GLY A 122 -13.07 -2.48 2.70
C GLY A 122 -12.81 -3.88 3.31
N PRO A 123 -13.53 -4.93 2.88
CA PRO A 123 -13.27 -6.29 3.32
C PRO A 123 -11.85 -6.76 2.98
N LYS A 124 -11.39 -6.49 1.75
CA LYS A 124 -10.06 -6.88 1.28
C LYS A 124 -8.95 -6.23 2.10
N ALA A 125 -9.07 -4.93 2.40
CA ALA A 125 -8.11 -4.20 3.20
C ALA A 125 -8.02 -4.73 4.63
N ARG A 126 -9.15 -5.10 5.23
CA ARG A 126 -9.20 -5.72 6.55
C ARG A 126 -8.51 -7.09 6.56
N GLU A 127 -8.84 -7.95 5.59
CA GLU A 127 -8.25 -9.28 5.47
C GLU A 127 -6.72 -9.20 5.30
N VAL A 128 -6.26 -8.30 4.43
CA VAL A 128 -4.81 -8.06 4.22
C VAL A 128 -4.14 -7.54 5.49
N ALA A 129 -4.74 -6.57 6.18
CA ALA A 129 -4.17 -6.04 7.42
C ALA A 129 -4.05 -7.12 8.50
N GLN A 130 -5.08 -7.94 8.67
CA GLN A 130 -5.08 -9.06 9.62
C GLN A 130 -4.00 -10.09 9.29
N ALA A 131 -3.90 -10.49 8.02
CA ALA A 131 -2.91 -11.47 7.58
C ALA A 131 -1.47 -10.97 7.75
N LEU A 132 -1.19 -9.69 7.46
CA LEU A 132 0.15 -9.11 7.60
C LEU A 132 0.54 -8.87 9.06
N ALA A 133 -0.42 -8.48 9.91
CA ALA A 133 -0.19 -8.30 11.34
C ALA A 133 0.14 -9.62 12.06
N ALA A 134 -0.32 -10.75 11.53
CA ALA A 134 -0.03 -12.08 12.06
C ALA A 134 1.39 -12.60 11.68
N GLN A 135 2.10 -11.94 10.75
CA GLN A 135 3.44 -12.35 10.34
C GLN A 135 4.51 -11.95 11.38
N GLN A 136 5.64 -12.67 11.37
CA GLN A 136 6.78 -12.43 12.26
C GLN A 136 8.08 -12.37 11.44
N PRO A 137 8.76 -11.20 11.36
CA PRO A 137 8.37 -9.91 11.94
C PRO A 137 7.12 -9.32 11.25
N PRO A 138 6.39 -8.40 11.91
CA PRO A 138 5.25 -7.73 11.30
C PRO A 138 5.61 -7.03 10.01
N VAL A 139 4.81 -7.24 8.97
CA VAL A 139 4.97 -6.58 7.66
C VAL A 139 4.01 -5.41 7.56
N SER A 140 4.49 -4.25 7.11
CA SER A 140 3.63 -3.10 6.93
C SER A 140 2.58 -3.36 5.83
N ALA A 141 1.34 -2.91 6.08
CA ALA A 141 0.27 -2.93 5.08
C ALA A 141 0.64 -2.11 3.83
N PRO A 142 0.06 -2.41 2.65
CA PRO A 142 0.13 -1.48 1.53
C PRO A 142 -0.61 -0.18 1.84
N VAL A 143 -0.19 0.88 1.17
CA VAL A 143 -0.98 2.11 1.08
C VAL A 143 -2.16 1.83 0.15
N TRP A 144 -3.37 2.08 0.65
CA TRP A 144 -4.60 1.88 -0.12
C TRP A 144 -5.04 3.19 -0.78
N HIS A 145 -5.26 3.12 -2.08
CA HIS A 145 -5.75 4.21 -2.91
C HIS A 145 -7.17 3.89 -3.39
N PHE A 146 -8.12 4.78 -3.15
CA PHE A 146 -9.42 4.71 -3.79
C PHE A 146 -9.36 5.48 -5.12
N VAL A 147 -9.53 4.77 -6.24
CA VAL A 147 -9.33 5.31 -7.60
C VAL A 147 -10.57 5.22 -8.49
N GLY A 148 -11.69 4.70 -7.96
CA GLY A 148 -12.99 4.71 -8.63
C GLY A 148 -13.80 5.95 -8.30
N GLN A 149 -14.93 6.15 -8.99
CA GLN A 149 -15.85 7.26 -8.68
C GLN A 149 -16.46 7.08 -7.29
N LEU A 150 -16.25 8.06 -6.40
CA LEU A 150 -16.68 7.97 -5.01
C LEU A 150 -18.04 8.63 -4.78
N GLN A 151 -19.00 7.81 -4.32
CA GLN A 151 -20.28 8.30 -3.82
C GLN A 151 -20.10 8.88 -2.42
N SER A 152 -20.72 10.04 -2.14
CA SER A 152 -20.54 10.77 -0.87
C SER A 152 -20.95 9.94 0.36
N ASN A 153 -21.95 9.06 0.24
CA ASN A 153 -22.38 8.17 1.31
C ASN A 153 -21.39 7.03 1.65
N LYS A 154 -20.38 6.80 0.80
CA LYS A 154 -19.31 5.82 1.01
C LYS A 154 -18.06 6.42 1.63
N ALA A 155 -17.95 7.75 1.73
CA ALA A 155 -16.82 8.44 2.36
C ALA A 155 -16.48 7.86 3.74
N LYS A 156 -17.50 7.64 4.59
CA LYS A 156 -17.38 7.06 5.93
C LYS A 156 -16.78 5.64 5.99
N HIS A 157 -16.81 4.90 4.88
CA HIS A 157 -16.17 3.58 4.80
C HIS A 157 -14.76 3.70 4.24
N VAL A 158 -14.57 4.51 3.20
CA VAL A 158 -13.27 4.71 2.54
C VAL A 158 -12.22 5.23 3.50
N VAL A 159 -12.54 6.21 4.35
CA VAL A 159 -11.59 6.77 5.34
C VAL A 159 -11.05 5.74 6.35
N ARG A 160 -11.71 4.59 6.50
CA ARG A 160 -11.30 3.53 7.43
C ARG A 160 -10.10 2.72 6.94
N TYR A 161 -9.83 2.73 5.63
CA TYR A 161 -8.78 1.90 5.05
C TYR A 161 -7.90 2.64 4.03
N ALA A 162 -8.40 3.68 3.37
CA ALA A 162 -7.67 4.40 2.34
C ALA A 162 -6.84 5.55 2.93
N SER A 163 -5.64 5.73 2.40
CA SER A 163 -4.80 6.91 2.64
C SER A 163 -4.94 7.93 1.51
N TRP A 164 -5.41 7.50 0.34
CA TRP A 164 -5.56 8.33 -0.86
C TRP A 164 -6.95 8.17 -1.49
N VAL A 165 -7.56 9.27 -1.92
CA VAL A 165 -8.71 9.30 -2.83
C VAL A 165 -8.34 10.10 -4.08
N HIS A 166 -8.35 9.44 -5.23
CA HIS A 166 -7.91 10.06 -6.48
C HIS A 166 -9.04 10.74 -7.26
N SER A 167 -10.28 10.53 -6.84
CA SER A 167 -11.49 10.77 -7.64
C SER A 167 -12.34 11.93 -7.13
N VAL A 168 -11.74 12.98 -6.54
CA VAL A 168 -12.52 14.10 -6.02
C VAL A 168 -12.93 15.01 -7.19
N ASP A 169 -14.23 15.14 -7.44
CA ASP A 169 -14.74 15.83 -8.65
C ASP A 169 -15.79 16.91 -8.34
N ARG A 170 -16.15 17.10 -7.06
CA ARG A 170 -17.22 18.03 -6.65
C ARG A 170 -17.13 18.43 -5.18
N ALA A 171 -17.59 19.64 -4.85
CA ALA A 171 -17.60 20.22 -3.50
C ALA A 171 -18.32 19.35 -2.45
N SER A 172 -19.45 18.74 -2.84
CA SER A 172 -20.22 17.86 -1.95
C SER A 172 -19.46 16.59 -1.55
N LEU A 173 -18.48 16.16 -2.34
CA LEU A 173 -17.61 15.04 -1.98
C LEU A 173 -16.49 15.48 -1.02
N VAL A 174 -15.91 16.67 -1.21
CA VAL A 174 -14.94 17.28 -0.27
C VAL A 174 -15.57 17.39 1.12
N THR A 175 -16.77 17.97 1.21
CA THR A 175 -17.53 18.10 2.47
C THR A 175 -17.78 16.74 3.13
N ALA A 176 -18.16 15.73 2.34
CA ALA A 176 -18.44 14.40 2.84
C ALA A 176 -17.19 13.68 3.37
N LEU A 177 -16.05 13.83 2.68
CA LEU A 177 -14.76 13.25 3.09
C LEU A 177 -14.25 13.92 4.36
N GLY A 178 -14.24 15.25 4.44
CA GLY A 178 -13.80 15.96 5.65
C GLY A 178 -14.62 15.58 6.88
N ARG A 179 -15.96 15.52 6.73
CA ARG A 179 -16.84 15.03 7.81
C ARG A 179 -16.51 13.58 8.19
N ALA A 180 -16.31 12.70 7.21
CA ALA A 180 -16.00 11.30 7.45
C ALA A 180 -14.68 11.10 8.18
N VAL A 181 -13.62 11.86 7.83
CA VAL A 181 -12.32 11.79 8.51
C VAL A 181 -12.46 12.21 9.97
N ARG A 182 -13.09 13.36 10.26
CA ARG A 182 -13.30 13.81 11.65
C ARG A 182 -14.07 12.79 12.48
N THR A 183 -15.21 12.30 11.99
CA THR A 183 -15.97 11.26 12.69
C THR A 183 -15.18 9.97 12.90
N HIS A 184 -14.34 9.57 11.94
CA HIS A 184 -13.50 8.38 12.09
C HIS A 184 -12.39 8.57 13.13
N ARG A 185 -11.78 9.76 13.19
CA ARG A 185 -10.78 10.11 14.22
C ARG A 185 -11.39 10.06 15.61
N ASP A 186 -12.54 10.69 15.82
CA ASP A 186 -13.23 10.70 17.11
C ASP A 186 -13.58 9.29 17.59
N ALA A 187 -14.11 8.45 16.69
CA ALA A 187 -14.45 7.07 16.99
C ALA A 187 -13.22 6.19 17.26
N ALA A 188 -12.11 6.42 16.54
CA ALA A 188 -10.86 5.69 16.77
C ALA A 188 -10.21 6.10 18.10
N ALA A 189 -10.21 7.40 18.44
CA ALA A 189 -9.68 7.91 19.70
C ALA A 189 -10.48 7.40 20.91
N SER A 190 -11.78 7.20 20.75
CA SER A 190 -12.68 6.63 21.78
C SER A 190 -12.60 5.09 21.86
N GLY A 191 -11.91 4.43 20.93
CA GLY A 191 -11.82 2.97 20.85
C GLY A 191 -13.05 2.27 20.25
N ASP A 192 -14.01 3.03 19.71
CA ASP A 192 -15.25 2.49 19.13
C ASP A 192 -15.03 1.74 17.81
N VAL A 193 -13.96 2.10 17.10
CA VAL A 193 -13.57 1.48 15.83
C VAL A 193 -12.06 1.23 15.80
N ALA A 194 -11.64 0.24 15.01
CA ALA A 194 -10.22 0.03 14.74
C ALA A 194 -9.60 1.26 14.07
N ALA A 195 -8.42 1.66 14.54
CA ALA A 195 -7.66 2.77 13.98
C ALA A 195 -7.25 2.46 12.53
N GLY A 196 -7.92 3.10 11.59
CA GLY A 196 -7.53 3.16 10.18
C GLY A 196 -6.47 4.24 9.92
N PRO A 197 -5.96 4.39 8.68
CA PRO A 197 -4.92 5.38 8.36
C PRO A 197 -5.36 6.81 8.67
N CYS A 198 -6.60 7.17 8.38
CA CYS A 198 -7.12 8.52 8.63
C CYS A 198 -7.34 8.84 10.12
N ALA A 199 -7.14 7.87 11.03
CA ALA A 199 -7.19 8.13 12.47
C ALA A 199 -5.98 8.95 12.95
N ALA A 200 -4.84 8.84 12.25
CA ALA A 200 -3.60 9.55 12.58
C ALA A 200 -3.20 10.58 11.52
N GLU A 201 -3.47 10.30 10.24
CA GLU A 201 -3.01 11.12 9.12
C GLU A 201 -4.19 11.77 8.38
N ASP A 202 -3.94 12.86 7.66
CA ASP A 202 -4.93 13.45 6.75
C ASP A 202 -5.13 12.57 5.51
N LEU A 203 -6.38 12.51 5.03
CA LEU A 203 -6.69 11.82 3.78
C LEU A 203 -6.14 12.63 2.60
N THR A 204 -5.22 12.04 1.84
CA THR A 204 -4.71 12.71 0.64
C THR A 204 -5.72 12.61 -0.51
N CYS A 205 -6.12 13.75 -1.05
CA CYS A 205 -7.14 13.86 -2.08
C CYS A 205 -6.54 14.45 -3.35
N LEU A 206 -6.85 13.84 -4.50
CA LEU A 206 -6.56 14.40 -5.82
C LEU A 206 -7.85 14.85 -6.47
N VAL A 207 -7.79 16.00 -7.14
CA VAL A 207 -8.90 16.45 -8.00
C VAL A 207 -8.87 15.65 -9.28
N GLN A 208 -9.93 14.90 -9.56
CA GLN A 208 -10.08 14.23 -10.85
C GLN A 208 -10.54 15.25 -11.89
N VAL A 209 -9.75 15.44 -12.93
CA VAL A 209 -10.02 16.33 -14.05
C VAL A 209 -10.71 15.54 -15.17
N ASN A 210 -11.77 16.11 -15.73
CA ASN A 210 -12.32 15.65 -17.00
C ASN A 210 -11.50 16.25 -18.16
N LEU A 211 -10.75 15.40 -18.87
CA LEU A 211 -9.94 15.80 -20.04
C LEU A 211 -10.73 15.80 -21.35
N ASP A 212 -12.00 15.42 -21.30
CA ASP A 212 -12.94 15.44 -22.43
C ASP A 212 -14.30 16.00 -21.97
N PRO A 213 -14.39 17.32 -21.73
CA PRO A 213 -15.61 17.96 -21.22
C PRO A 213 -16.78 17.88 -22.20
N GLU A 214 -16.48 17.72 -23.50
CA GLU A 214 -17.48 17.64 -24.58
C GLU A 214 -17.97 16.21 -24.83
N ALA A 215 -17.37 15.20 -24.19
CA ALA A 215 -17.80 13.82 -24.30
C ALA A 215 -19.25 13.64 -23.86
N SER A 216 -19.94 12.72 -24.54
CA SER A 216 -21.24 12.24 -24.07
C SER A 216 -21.14 11.69 -22.64
N ARG A 217 -22.25 11.67 -21.90
CA ARG A 217 -22.26 11.06 -20.55
C ARG A 217 -21.86 9.58 -20.55
N GLU A 218 -22.07 8.88 -21.66
CA GLU A 218 -21.76 7.45 -21.82
C GLU A 218 -20.26 7.23 -22.08
N ASP A 219 -19.61 8.18 -22.75
CA ASP A 219 -18.18 8.16 -23.07
C ASP A 219 -17.33 8.80 -21.97
N ALA A 220 -17.92 9.69 -21.18
CA ALA A 220 -17.27 10.42 -20.11
C ALA A 220 -16.57 9.49 -19.12
N ARG A 221 -15.33 9.86 -18.79
CA ARG A 221 -14.48 9.12 -17.82
C ARG A 221 -14.61 9.65 -16.38
N GLY A 222 -15.53 10.60 -16.18
CA GLY A 222 -15.77 11.31 -14.93
C GLY A 222 -14.71 12.38 -14.62
N GLY A 223 -14.95 13.17 -13.58
CA GLY A 223 -14.09 14.27 -13.17
C GLY A 223 -14.76 15.64 -13.25
N ALA A 224 -14.13 16.60 -12.60
CA ALA A 224 -14.50 18.01 -12.62
C ALA A 224 -14.15 18.64 -13.96
N HIS A 225 -14.93 19.64 -14.38
CA HIS A 225 -14.54 20.49 -15.50
C HIS A 225 -13.21 21.19 -15.17
N PRO A 226 -12.27 21.36 -16.12
CA PRO A 226 -10.98 22.01 -15.87
C PRO A 226 -11.11 23.36 -15.14
N ASP A 227 -12.10 24.18 -15.52
CA ASP A 227 -12.34 25.49 -14.90
C ASP A 227 -12.73 25.44 -13.41
N THR A 228 -13.27 24.33 -12.94
CA THR A 228 -13.68 24.18 -11.52
C THR A 228 -12.57 23.58 -10.65
N VAL A 229 -11.48 23.08 -11.25
CA VAL A 229 -10.36 22.44 -10.55
C VAL A 229 -9.70 23.37 -9.51
N PRO A 230 -9.39 24.64 -9.79
CA PRO A 230 -8.80 25.53 -8.79
C PRO A 230 -9.72 25.76 -7.58
N GLY A 231 -11.04 25.81 -7.80
CA GLY A 231 -12.05 25.88 -6.74
C GLY A 231 -12.00 24.66 -5.82
N LEU A 232 -12.03 23.46 -6.41
CA LEU A 232 -11.98 22.20 -5.66
C LEU A 232 -10.64 22.00 -4.93
N ALA A 233 -9.53 22.39 -5.54
CA ALA A 233 -8.21 22.32 -4.94
C ALA A 233 -8.17 23.12 -3.62
N ARG A 234 -8.64 24.37 -3.66
CA ARG A 234 -8.75 25.23 -2.49
C ARG A 234 -9.66 24.64 -1.41
N GLU A 235 -10.84 24.17 -1.79
CA GLU A 235 -11.76 23.54 -0.83
C GLU A 235 -11.14 22.32 -0.12
N ILE A 236 -10.39 21.48 -0.84
CA ILE A 236 -9.67 20.34 -0.24
C ILE A 236 -8.61 20.84 0.74
N ALA A 237 -7.79 21.82 0.34
CA ALA A 237 -6.71 22.37 1.15
C ALA A 237 -7.21 23.05 2.44
N GLU A 238 -8.39 23.67 2.41
CA GLU A 238 -9.00 24.35 3.56
C GLU A 238 -9.81 23.40 4.47
N THR A 239 -10.07 22.17 4.05
CA THR A 239 -10.89 21.22 4.81
C THR A 239 -10.03 20.41 5.78
N GLU A 240 -10.24 20.63 7.09
CA GLU A 240 -9.60 19.84 8.15
C GLU A 240 -9.82 18.33 7.96
N GLY A 241 -8.72 17.57 8.07
CA GLY A 241 -8.69 16.12 7.87
C GLY A 241 -8.37 15.69 6.43
N LEU A 242 -8.31 16.64 5.49
CA LEU A 242 -7.94 16.40 4.11
C LEU A 242 -6.62 17.10 3.78
N ARG A 243 -5.87 16.50 2.86
CA ARG A 243 -4.68 17.09 2.26
C ARG A 243 -4.87 17.13 0.75
N LEU A 244 -4.66 18.29 0.13
CA LEU A 244 -4.57 18.38 -1.32
C LEU A 244 -3.26 17.73 -1.78
N GLY A 245 -3.38 16.64 -2.54
CA GLY A 245 -2.22 15.92 -3.09
C GLY A 245 -1.83 16.38 -4.49
N GLY A 246 -2.78 16.93 -5.28
CA GLY A 246 -2.59 17.27 -6.69
C GLY A 246 -3.79 16.88 -7.56
N VAL A 247 -3.52 16.40 -8.77
CA VAL A 247 -4.55 16.11 -9.79
C VAL A 247 -4.49 14.68 -10.30
N MET A 248 -5.62 14.19 -10.79
CA MET A 248 -5.77 12.90 -11.44
C MET A 248 -6.55 13.04 -12.73
N ALA A 249 -6.22 12.25 -13.74
CA ALA A 249 -7.15 12.00 -14.83
C ALA A 249 -7.01 10.59 -15.40
N VAL A 250 -8.00 10.26 -16.24
CA VAL A 250 -8.00 9.10 -17.12
C VAL A 250 -8.02 9.66 -18.53
N ALA A 251 -7.17 9.15 -19.42
CA ALA A 251 -7.21 9.55 -20.82
C ALA A 251 -8.62 9.31 -21.40
N PRO A 252 -9.07 10.16 -22.34
CA PRO A 252 -10.26 9.90 -23.14
C PRO A 252 -10.14 8.56 -23.88
N ARG A 253 -11.27 7.99 -24.32
CA ARG A 253 -11.26 6.72 -25.05
C ARG A 253 -10.66 6.85 -26.44
N GLU A 254 -10.92 7.98 -27.07
CA GLU A 254 -10.47 8.35 -28.40
C GLU A 254 -9.48 9.51 -28.32
N GLY A 255 -8.59 9.61 -29.30
CA GLY A 255 -7.54 10.63 -29.34
C GLY A 255 -6.19 10.19 -28.77
N ASP A 256 -5.18 11.06 -28.88
CA ASP A 256 -3.84 10.76 -28.38
C ASP A 256 -3.77 10.97 -26.84
N PRO A 257 -3.45 9.93 -26.06
CA PRO A 257 -3.25 10.08 -24.62
C PRO A 257 -2.15 11.08 -24.25
N ARG A 258 -1.15 11.33 -25.13
CA ARG A 258 -0.10 12.32 -24.89
C ARG A 258 -0.68 13.73 -24.76
N GLU A 259 -1.50 14.16 -25.72
CA GLU A 259 -2.15 15.47 -25.68
C GLU A 259 -3.07 15.62 -24.45
N ALA A 260 -3.74 14.54 -24.06
CA ALA A 260 -4.56 14.53 -22.86
C ALA A 260 -3.72 14.73 -21.58
N PHE A 261 -2.60 14.02 -21.46
CA PHE A 261 -1.74 14.13 -20.27
C PHE A 261 -0.89 15.40 -20.23
N GLU A 262 -0.57 16.01 -21.37
CA GLU A 262 0.00 17.36 -21.42
C GLU A 262 -0.95 18.41 -20.86
N ARG A 263 -2.24 18.32 -21.21
CA ARG A 263 -3.29 19.17 -20.61
C ARG A 263 -3.40 18.96 -19.10
N LEU A 264 -3.35 17.70 -18.64
CA LEU A 264 -3.32 17.40 -17.20
C LEU A 264 -2.10 18.01 -16.51
N TRP A 265 -0.92 17.93 -17.13
CA TRP A 265 0.30 18.52 -16.59
C TRP A 265 0.15 20.03 -16.44
N ALA A 266 -0.35 20.74 -17.46
CA ALA A 266 -0.60 22.19 -17.39
C ALA A 266 -1.54 22.56 -16.23
N ILE A 267 -2.64 21.82 -16.06
CA ILE A 267 -3.57 22.01 -14.94
C ILE A 267 -2.88 21.74 -13.60
N SER A 268 -2.03 20.72 -13.51
CA SER A 268 -1.26 20.43 -12.30
C SER A 268 -0.31 21.57 -11.93
N GLN A 269 0.32 22.21 -12.91
CA GLN A 269 1.20 23.35 -12.68
C GLN A 269 0.43 24.58 -12.20
N GLN A 270 -0.78 24.80 -12.71
CA GLN A 270 -1.68 25.85 -12.18
C GLN A 270 -2.03 25.57 -10.71
N VAL A 271 -2.46 24.35 -10.39
CA VAL A 271 -2.79 23.96 -9.00
C VAL A 271 -1.56 24.13 -8.09
N ARG A 272 -0.38 23.71 -8.53
CA ARG A 272 0.88 23.86 -7.78
C ARG A 272 1.31 25.32 -7.58
N GLY A 273 0.92 26.22 -8.48
CA GLY A 273 1.17 27.66 -8.32
C GLY A 273 0.46 28.25 -7.10
N GLU A 274 -0.73 27.76 -6.78
CA GLU A 274 -1.50 28.15 -5.59
C GLU A 274 -1.20 27.25 -4.37
N HIS A 275 -0.88 25.97 -4.61
CA HIS A 275 -0.66 24.93 -3.59
C HIS A 275 0.65 24.16 -3.88
N PRO A 276 1.83 24.68 -3.51
CA PRO A 276 3.12 24.10 -3.89
C PRO A 276 3.33 22.64 -3.51
N GLU A 277 2.67 22.16 -2.45
CA GLU A 277 2.70 20.78 -1.96
C GLU A 277 1.89 19.79 -2.81
N ALA A 278 0.97 20.28 -3.65
CA ALA A 278 0.05 19.50 -4.48
C ALA A 278 0.73 18.91 -5.73
N THR A 279 1.80 18.17 -5.52
CA THR A 279 2.74 17.70 -6.56
C THR A 279 2.31 16.44 -7.30
N ALA A 280 1.30 15.71 -6.79
CA ALA A 280 0.91 14.44 -7.37
C ALA A 280 0.14 14.63 -8.68
N VAL A 281 0.66 14.06 -9.75
CA VAL A 281 -0.03 13.85 -11.02
C VAL A 281 -0.31 12.36 -11.18
N SER A 282 -1.57 11.97 -11.03
CA SER A 282 -2.00 10.57 -11.17
C SER A 282 -2.59 10.32 -12.55
N ALA A 283 -1.85 9.65 -13.43
CA ALA A 283 -2.23 9.38 -14.82
C ALA A 283 -1.64 8.06 -15.32
N GLY A 284 -2.15 7.55 -16.43
CA GLY A 284 -1.66 6.30 -17.02
C GLY A 284 -2.23 5.04 -16.38
N MET A 285 -2.68 4.17 -17.26
CA MET A 285 -3.12 2.79 -17.06
C MET A 285 -2.26 1.88 -17.95
N SER A 286 -2.60 0.60 -18.02
CA SER A 286 -1.86 -0.40 -18.81
C SER A 286 -1.55 0.01 -20.26
N GLY A 287 -2.51 0.66 -20.95
CA GLY A 287 -2.41 0.97 -22.38
C GLY A 287 -1.77 2.31 -22.73
N ASP A 288 -1.59 3.20 -21.75
CA ASP A 288 -1.17 4.59 -21.93
C ASP A 288 -0.13 5.01 -20.87
N LEU A 289 0.51 4.03 -20.22
CA LEU A 289 1.54 4.22 -19.19
C LEU A 289 2.68 5.10 -19.71
N GLU A 290 3.24 4.77 -20.87
CA GLU A 290 4.39 5.45 -21.45
C GLU A 290 4.08 6.93 -21.69
N ALA A 291 2.92 7.22 -22.28
CA ALA A 291 2.46 8.59 -22.51
C ALA A 291 2.30 9.36 -21.20
N ALA A 292 1.74 8.74 -20.16
CA ALA A 292 1.57 9.38 -18.87
C ALA A 292 2.92 9.69 -18.19
N VAL A 293 3.85 8.73 -18.22
CA VAL A 293 5.18 8.93 -17.63
C VAL A 293 5.93 10.02 -18.37
N ALA A 294 5.95 10.01 -19.71
CA ALA A 294 6.55 11.08 -20.52
C ALA A 294 5.95 12.47 -20.22
N ALA A 295 4.65 12.53 -19.90
CA ALA A 295 3.95 13.74 -19.50
C ALA A 295 4.20 14.18 -18.04
N GLY A 296 5.00 13.45 -17.26
CA GLY A 296 5.35 13.80 -15.87
C GLY A 296 4.46 13.17 -14.80
N ALA A 297 3.74 12.08 -15.10
CA ALA A 297 2.97 11.36 -14.09
C ALA A 297 3.84 10.92 -12.91
N THR A 298 3.36 11.19 -11.69
CA THR A 298 3.97 10.76 -10.43
C THR A 298 3.37 9.46 -9.91
N HIS A 299 2.18 9.09 -10.39
CA HIS A 299 1.49 7.87 -10.03
C HIS A 299 0.88 7.23 -11.29
N VAL A 300 1.19 5.97 -11.53
CA VAL A 300 0.60 5.14 -12.60
C VAL A 300 -0.28 4.04 -12.01
N ARG A 301 -1.43 3.78 -12.61
CA ARG A 301 -2.48 2.90 -12.05
C ARG A 301 -2.68 1.66 -12.91
N ILE A 302 -1.95 0.59 -12.60
CA ILE A 302 -1.84 -0.58 -13.48
C ILE A 302 -2.56 -1.78 -12.90
N GLY A 303 -3.48 -2.35 -13.68
CA GLY A 303 -4.28 -3.52 -13.29
C GLY A 303 -3.96 -4.76 -14.12
N SER A 304 -4.50 -4.81 -15.35
CA SER A 304 -4.44 -5.98 -16.24
C SER A 304 -3.01 -6.48 -16.51
N ASP A 305 -2.05 -5.56 -16.62
CA ASP A 305 -0.70 -5.93 -17.01
C ASP A 305 0.04 -6.60 -15.85
N VAL A 306 -0.38 -6.33 -14.61
CA VAL A 306 0.14 -6.95 -13.38
C VAL A 306 -0.65 -8.21 -13.02
N LEU A 307 -1.98 -8.12 -12.93
CA LEU A 307 -2.82 -9.20 -12.40
C LEU A 307 -3.32 -10.19 -13.46
N GLY A 308 -3.20 -9.84 -14.74
CA GLY A 308 -3.72 -10.61 -15.86
C GLY A 308 -5.18 -10.28 -16.20
N PRO A 309 -5.82 -11.11 -17.05
CA PRO A 309 -7.22 -10.92 -17.40
C PRO A 309 -8.10 -11.02 -16.15
N ARG A 310 -9.25 -10.33 -16.18
CA ARG A 310 -10.21 -10.40 -15.08
C ARG A 310 -10.64 -11.86 -14.90
N PRO A 311 -10.79 -12.34 -13.65
CA PRO A 311 -11.40 -13.63 -13.42
C PRO A 311 -12.75 -13.70 -14.12
N ALA A 312 -13.07 -14.85 -14.72
CA ALA A 312 -14.40 -15.07 -15.25
C ALA A 312 -15.42 -14.82 -14.12
N VAL A 313 -16.46 -14.05 -14.40
CA VAL A 313 -17.59 -13.88 -13.47
C VAL A 313 -18.18 -15.28 -13.29
N ARG A 314 -18.00 -15.85 -12.09
CA ARG A 314 -18.70 -17.07 -11.69
C ARG A 314 -20.07 -16.70 -11.15
#